data_AF-A0A914PE29-F1
#
_entry.id   AF-A0A914PE29-F1
#
_cell.length_a   1.000
_cell.length_b   1.000
_cell.length_c   1.000
_cell.angle_alpha   90.00
_cell.angle_beta   90.00
_cell.angle_gamma   90.00
#
_symmetry.space_group_name_H-M   'P 1'
#
loop_
_entity.id
_entity.type
_entity.pdbx_description
1 polymer ?
#
loop_
_entity_poly.entity_id
_entity_poly.type
_entity_poly.pdbx_seq_one_letter_code
_entity_poly.pdbx_strand_id
1 'polypeptide(L)'
;MYDVPDLFEFCANRLPKTLGQNDLLKLAEMAVLYNKFDVVKKCLNEISFKAFHPYFSLQYESQSGKVWISPELVLEFVKCCPRINYFREDAVFEKTFEWAKGQCKEKNLEINAENLKEIMSPFVPYFDLEKINLGILATTIYDYELIPEKQLLKRFVDNHLNEMKKQNPPLSYPQNMPMQLQPLQTQFHQQQPPQQMTQQMQTQFHQPSKLMQQQLQQQQQRHHQMQQQLQPQFHQQPPHKQMLQ
;
A
#
# COMPACT_ATOMS: atom_id res chain seq x y z
N MET A 1 27.39 14.23 -39.48
CA MET A 1 26.17 13.69 -38.85
C MET A 1 26.61 13.22 -37.48
N TYR A 2 26.23 13.92 -36.40
CA TYR A 2 26.64 13.50 -35.06
C TYR A 2 25.81 12.27 -34.69
N ASP A 3 26.48 11.19 -34.30
CA ASP A 3 25.82 10.01 -33.76
C ASP A 3 25.30 10.37 -32.36
N VAL A 4 24.13 11.01 -32.33
CA VAL A 4 23.39 11.41 -31.12
C VAL A 4 23.26 10.27 -30.10
N PRO A 5 23.12 8.98 -30.48
CA PRO A 5 23.12 7.85 -29.56
C PRO A 5 24.36 7.76 -28.65
N ASP A 6 25.55 8.05 -29.17
CA ASP A 6 26.82 7.91 -28.42
C ASP A 6 27.03 9.07 -27.45
N LEU A 7 26.65 10.28 -27.84
CA LEU A 7 26.67 11.44 -26.96
C LEU A 7 25.68 11.28 -25.80
N PHE A 8 24.49 10.72 -26.08
CA PHE A 8 23.49 10.44 -25.05
C PHE A 8 23.99 9.41 -24.05
N GLU A 9 24.61 8.34 -24.53
CA GLU A 9 25.18 7.29 -23.70
C GLU A 9 26.37 7.79 -22.86
N PHE A 10 27.22 8.65 -23.43
CA PHE A 10 28.29 9.33 -22.70
C PHE A 10 27.76 10.22 -21.57
N CYS A 11 26.73 11.03 -21.84
CA CYS A 11 26.10 11.89 -20.83
C CYS A 11 25.39 11.08 -19.74
N ALA A 12 24.71 10.00 -20.11
CA ALA A 12 24.03 9.11 -19.18
C ALA A 12 24.99 8.33 -18.27
N ASN A 13 26.15 7.92 -18.79
CA ASN A 13 27.21 7.28 -17.99
C ASN A 13 27.88 8.23 -17.00
N ARG A 14 27.63 9.54 -17.12
CA ARG A 14 28.13 10.58 -16.22
C ARG A 14 27.02 11.27 -15.45
N LEU A 15 25.86 10.63 -15.29
CA LEU A 15 24.73 11.10 -14.49
C LEU A 15 25.23 11.79 -13.22
N PRO A 16 25.14 13.14 -13.14
CA PRO A 16 25.59 13.84 -11.97
C PRO A 16 24.77 13.39 -10.77
N LYS A 17 25.44 13.04 -9.66
CA LYS A 17 24.75 12.74 -8.39
C LYS A 17 23.87 13.91 -7.91
N THR A 18 24.10 15.11 -8.44
CA THR A 18 23.36 16.34 -8.17
C THR A 18 22.04 16.49 -8.91
N LEU A 19 21.71 15.62 -9.89
CA LEU A 19 20.43 15.72 -10.59
C LEU A 19 19.25 15.46 -9.64
N GLY A 20 18.25 16.34 -9.68
CA GLY A 20 17.00 16.15 -8.94
C GLY A 20 16.10 15.12 -9.60
N GLN A 21 15.03 14.72 -8.90
CA GLN A 21 14.03 13.78 -9.44
C GLN A 21 13.45 14.26 -10.77
N ASN A 22 13.11 15.55 -10.89
CA ASN A 22 12.58 16.13 -12.12
C ASN A 22 13.53 15.92 -13.32
N ASP A 23 14.83 16.13 -13.12
CA ASP A 23 15.82 15.98 -14.19
C ASP A 23 16.04 14.51 -14.55
N LEU A 24 16.03 13.63 -13.55
CA LEU A 24 16.13 12.18 -13.76
C LEU A 24 14.92 11.63 -14.51
N LEU A 25 13.70 12.09 -14.21
CA LEU A 25 12.50 11.70 -14.93
C LEU A 25 12.52 12.20 -16.38
N LYS A 26 12.89 13.47 -16.62
CA LYS A 26 13.04 14.01 -17.98
C LYS A 26 14.09 13.24 -18.79
N LEU A 27 15.21 12.91 -18.18
CA LEU A 27 16.26 12.16 -18.86
C LEU A 27 15.82 10.73 -19.16
N ALA A 28 15.11 10.09 -18.23
CA ALA A 28 14.53 8.77 -18.46
C ALA A 28 13.50 8.81 -19.61
N GLU A 29 12.67 9.85 -19.65
CA GLU A 29 11.69 10.09 -20.72
C GLU A 29 12.38 10.19 -22.09
N MET A 30 13.44 11.00 -22.19
CA MET A 30 14.24 11.09 -23.40
C MET A 30 14.91 9.75 -23.75
N ALA A 31 15.43 9.03 -22.76
CA ALA A 31 16.10 7.75 -22.96
C ALA A 31 15.15 6.69 -23.55
N VAL A 32 13.88 6.70 -23.15
CA VAL A 32 12.83 5.85 -23.74
C VAL A 32 12.66 6.16 -25.22
N LEU A 33 12.56 7.45 -25.61
CA LEU A 33 12.41 7.88 -27.00
C LEU A 33 13.57 7.42 -27.91
N TYR A 34 14.78 7.29 -27.35
CA TYR A 34 15.97 6.82 -28.07
C TYR A 34 16.28 5.33 -27.85
N ASN A 35 15.38 4.55 -27.24
CA ASN A 35 15.55 3.13 -26.92
C ASN A 35 16.81 2.82 -26.07
N LYS A 36 17.24 3.75 -25.22
CA LYS A 36 18.43 3.63 -24.35
C LYS A 36 18.02 3.10 -22.97
N PHE A 37 17.52 1.87 -22.90
CA PHE A 37 16.94 1.28 -21.67
C PHE A 37 17.92 1.14 -20.50
N ASP A 38 19.22 1.02 -20.75
CA ASP A 38 20.21 1.00 -19.66
C ASP A 38 20.32 2.36 -18.95
N VAL A 39 20.08 3.46 -19.69
CA VAL A 39 20.00 4.80 -19.13
C VAL A 39 18.72 4.96 -18.33
N VAL A 40 17.58 4.48 -18.85
CA VAL A 40 16.30 4.47 -18.14
C VAL A 40 16.45 3.78 -16.78
N LYS A 41 17.02 2.57 -16.75
CA LYS A 41 17.27 1.82 -15.51
C LYS A 41 18.15 2.61 -14.54
N LYS A 42 19.25 3.21 -15.01
CA LYS A 42 20.13 4.03 -14.15
C LYS A 42 19.36 5.22 -13.56
N CYS A 43 18.58 5.93 -14.35
CA CYS A 43 17.76 7.04 -13.87
C CYS A 43 16.74 6.59 -12.82
N LEU A 44 16.01 5.50 -13.09
CA LEU A 44 15.01 4.95 -12.17
C LEU A 44 15.62 4.44 -10.86
N ASN A 45 16.84 3.89 -10.90
CA ASN A 45 17.58 3.47 -9.71
C ASN A 45 18.04 4.67 -8.87
N GLU A 46 18.56 5.71 -9.52
CA GLU A 46 18.94 6.94 -8.82
C GLU A 46 17.71 7.63 -8.22
N ILE A 47 16.58 7.60 -8.92
CA ILE A 47 15.29 8.06 -8.39
C ILE A 47 14.90 7.23 -7.18
N SER A 48 14.94 5.89 -7.25
CA SER A 48 14.52 5.04 -6.13
C SER A 48 15.40 5.24 -4.90
N PHE A 49 16.70 5.49 -5.09
CA PHE A 49 17.62 5.82 -4.01
C PHE A 49 17.33 7.18 -3.36
N LYS A 50 16.98 8.19 -4.17
CA LYS A 50 16.72 9.57 -3.70
C LYS A 50 15.30 9.77 -3.19
N ALA A 51 14.37 8.95 -3.66
CA ALA A 51 12.97 9.03 -3.30
C ALA A 51 12.77 8.59 -1.85
N PHE A 52 12.68 9.57 -0.95
CA PHE A 52 11.91 9.34 0.27
C PHE A 52 10.45 9.09 -0.16
N HIS A 53 10.02 7.85 0.03
CA HIS A 53 8.76 7.24 -0.43
C HIS A 53 7.50 8.14 -0.47
N PRO A 54 7.24 9.09 0.46
CA PRO A 54 6.03 9.92 0.37
C PRO A 54 6.05 10.98 -0.76
N TYR A 55 7.23 11.40 -1.25
CA TYR A 55 7.34 12.55 -2.17
C TYR A 55 7.54 12.16 -3.64
N PHE A 56 7.72 10.88 -3.93
CA PHE A 56 7.88 10.43 -5.30
C PHE A 56 6.56 10.54 -6.08
N SER A 57 6.66 10.98 -7.33
CA SER A 57 5.55 11.11 -8.27
C SER A 57 6.03 10.74 -9.68
N LEU A 58 5.12 10.19 -10.49
CA LEU A 58 5.34 9.92 -11.92
C LEU A 58 5.06 11.17 -12.76
N GLN A 59 5.56 12.31 -12.29
CA GLN A 59 5.43 13.61 -12.92
C GLN A 59 6.74 14.38 -12.81
N TYR A 60 7.01 15.23 -13.79
CA TYR A 60 8.06 16.24 -13.69
C TYR A 60 7.52 17.63 -14.00
N GLU A 61 8.20 18.66 -13.49
CA GLU A 61 7.87 20.04 -13.78
C GLU A 61 8.51 20.50 -15.10
N SER A 62 7.68 21.05 -15.98
CA SER A 62 8.07 21.70 -17.23
C SER A 62 7.70 23.19 -17.19
N GLN A 63 8.10 23.94 -18.23
CA GLN A 63 7.74 25.36 -18.36
C GLN A 63 6.22 25.58 -18.45
N SER A 64 5.47 24.60 -18.97
CA SER A 64 4.01 24.63 -19.08
C SER A 64 3.28 24.05 -17.86
N GLY A 65 4.01 23.64 -16.81
CA GLY A 65 3.45 23.03 -15.61
C GLY A 65 3.87 21.57 -15.43
N LYS A 66 3.09 20.82 -14.62
CA LYS A 66 3.36 19.41 -14.32
C LYS A 66 2.98 18.54 -15.51
N VAL A 67 3.89 17.66 -15.90
CA VAL A 67 3.74 16.72 -17.01
C VAL A 67 3.83 15.31 -16.47
N TRP A 68 2.86 14.47 -16.81
CA TRP A 68 2.96 13.03 -16.55
C TRP A 68 3.97 12.40 -17.49
N ILE A 69 4.73 11.43 -16.98
CA ILE A 69 5.62 10.63 -17.83
C ILE A 69 4.83 9.76 -18.80
N SER A 70 5.45 9.33 -19.89
CA SER A 70 4.80 8.46 -20.88
C SER A 70 4.43 7.08 -20.33
N PRO A 71 3.43 6.41 -20.92
CA PRO A 71 3.12 5.01 -20.62
C PRO A 71 4.32 4.08 -20.75
N GLU A 72 5.21 4.33 -21.70
CA GLU A 72 6.42 3.55 -21.93
C GLU A 72 7.40 3.67 -20.75
N LEU A 73 7.58 4.88 -20.20
CA LEU A 73 8.41 5.04 -19.00
C LEU A 73 7.74 4.46 -17.75
N VAL A 74 6.41 4.56 -17.61
CA VAL A 74 5.67 3.89 -16.54
C VAL A 74 5.87 2.37 -16.60
N LEU A 75 5.82 1.80 -17.81
CA LEU A 75 6.05 0.36 -17.99
C LEU A 75 7.45 -0.05 -17.51
N GLU A 76 8.47 0.73 -17.85
CA GLU A 76 9.84 0.46 -17.38
C GLU A 76 9.98 0.68 -15.86
N PHE A 77 9.28 1.67 -15.29
CA PHE A 77 9.17 1.87 -13.85
C PHE A 77 8.60 0.63 -13.14
N VAL A 78 7.46 0.10 -13.62
CA VAL A 78 6.82 -1.08 -13.04
C VAL A 78 7.72 -2.32 -13.16
N LYS A 79 8.40 -2.51 -14.31
CA LYS A 79 9.30 -3.66 -14.52
C LYS A 79 10.57 -3.61 -13.66
N CYS A 80 11.14 -2.42 -13.48
CA CYS A 80 12.48 -2.26 -12.93
C CYS A 80 12.50 -1.95 -11.43
N CYS A 81 11.62 -1.07 -10.94
CA CYS A 81 11.71 -0.56 -9.58
C CYS A 81 11.51 -1.59 -8.47
N PRO A 82 10.61 -2.58 -8.58
CA PRO A 82 10.53 -3.64 -7.57
C PRO A 82 11.79 -4.51 -7.45
N ARG A 83 12.61 -4.55 -8.51
CA ARG A 83 13.73 -5.48 -8.65
C ARG A 83 15.08 -4.87 -8.28
N ILE A 84 15.15 -3.54 -8.19
CA ILE A 84 16.43 -2.82 -8.02
C ILE A 84 16.56 -2.18 -6.62
N ASN A 85 15.70 -2.57 -5.68
CA ASN A 85 15.62 -2.15 -4.29
C ASN A 85 15.14 -0.70 -4.05
N TYR A 86 14.55 -0.51 -2.86
CA TYR A 86 13.96 0.70 -2.23
C TYR A 86 12.47 0.96 -2.42
N PHE A 87 11.87 0.65 -3.57
CA PHE A 87 10.40 0.67 -3.68
C PHE A 87 9.81 -0.67 -3.27
N ARG A 88 8.84 -0.63 -2.36
CA ARG A 88 7.96 -1.78 -2.13
C ARG A 88 6.98 -1.89 -3.30
N GLU A 89 6.52 -3.10 -3.60
CA GLU A 89 5.59 -3.35 -4.70
C GLU A 89 4.30 -2.52 -4.58
N ASP A 90 3.81 -2.34 -3.35
CA ASP A 90 2.64 -1.51 -3.08
C ASP A 90 2.85 -0.05 -3.50
N ALA A 91 4.03 0.51 -3.24
CA ALA A 91 4.40 1.85 -3.68
C ALA A 91 4.37 2.01 -5.19
N VAL A 92 4.94 1.04 -5.91
CA VAL A 92 4.99 1.05 -7.38
C VAL A 92 3.57 0.99 -7.93
N PHE A 93 2.72 0.13 -7.36
CA PHE A 93 1.32 0.06 -7.72
C PHE A 93 0.57 1.37 -7.47
N GLU A 94 0.66 1.93 -6.24
CA GLU A 94 -0.02 3.17 -5.87
C GLU A 94 0.37 4.33 -6.80
N LYS A 95 1.66 4.46 -7.11
CA LYS A 95 2.16 5.53 -7.99
C LYS A 95 1.71 5.36 -9.43
N THR A 96 1.65 4.12 -9.91
CA THR A 96 1.10 3.81 -11.24
C THR A 96 -0.40 4.10 -11.29
N PHE A 97 -1.13 3.82 -10.21
CA PHE A 97 -2.56 4.11 -10.11
C PHE A 97 -2.85 5.62 -10.01
N GLU A 98 -2.03 6.38 -9.27
CA GLU A 98 -2.07 7.85 -9.26
C GLU A 98 -1.85 8.43 -10.67
N TRP A 99 -0.89 7.87 -11.41
CA TRP A 99 -0.63 8.23 -12.81
C TRP A 99 -1.84 7.92 -13.70
N ALA A 100 -2.47 6.75 -13.57
CA ALA A 100 -3.64 6.39 -14.37
C ALA A 100 -4.82 7.34 -14.12
N LYS A 101 -5.07 7.74 -12.87
CA LYS A 101 -6.05 8.79 -12.54
C LYS A 101 -5.71 10.12 -13.19
N GLY A 102 -4.42 10.44 -13.25
CA GLY A 102 -3.89 11.58 -13.99
C GLY A 102 -4.23 11.56 -15.47
N GLN A 103 -3.99 10.42 -16.10
CA GLN A 103 -4.29 10.19 -17.52
C GLN A 103 -5.79 10.28 -17.83
N CYS A 104 -6.66 9.78 -16.95
CA CYS A 104 -8.10 10.02 -17.09
C CYS A 104 -8.40 11.52 -17.17
N LYS A 105 -7.84 12.32 -16.25
CA LYS A 105 -8.06 13.77 -16.22
C LYS A 105 -7.54 14.48 -17.48
N GLU A 106 -6.33 14.14 -17.93
CA GLU A 106 -5.76 14.74 -19.15
C GLU A 106 -6.59 14.42 -20.40
N LYS A 107 -7.18 13.23 -20.46
CA LYS A 107 -8.03 12.79 -21.56
C LYS A 107 -9.50 13.21 -21.41
N ASN A 108 -9.85 14.01 -20.39
CA ASN A 108 -11.23 14.37 -20.04
C ASN A 108 -12.17 13.16 -19.83
N LEU A 109 -11.62 12.08 -19.28
CA LEU A 109 -12.35 10.87 -18.92
C LEU A 109 -12.75 10.90 -17.43
N GLU A 110 -13.90 10.32 -17.12
CA GLU A 110 -14.30 10.08 -15.73
C GLU A 110 -13.37 9.04 -15.07
N ILE A 111 -13.06 9.24 -13.79
CA ILE A 111 -12.30 8.28 -12.99
C ILE A 111 -13.27 7.20 -12.51
N ASN A 112 -13.46 6.16 -13.33
CA ASN A 112 -14.30 5.01 -13.04
C ASN A 112 -13.56 3.70 -13.39
N ALA A 113 -14.16 2.54 -13.06
CA ALA A 113 -13.55 1.23 -13.24
C ALA A 113 -13.17 0.92 -14.68
N GLU A 114 -14.03 1.24 -15.64
CA GLU A 114 -13.80 0.97 -17.07
C GLU A 114 -12.57 1.71 -17.60
N ASN A 115 -12.53 3.04 -17.43
CA ASN A 115 -11.42 3.86 -17.92
C ASN A 115 -10.09 3.53 -17.22
N LEU A 116 -10.13 3.30 -15.90
CA LEU A 116 -8.93 2.94 -15.16
C LEU A 116 -8.43 1.55 -15.56
N LYS A 117 -9.32 0.59 -15.83
CA LYS A 117 -8.96 -0.74 -16.30
C LYS A 117 -8.32 -0.68 -17.69
N GLU A 118 -8.87 0.12 -18.61
CA GLU A 118 -8.26 0.33 -19.92
C GLU A 118 -6.82 0.85 -19.78
N ILE A 119 -6.63 1.92 -19.01
CA ILE A 119 -5.32 2.57 -18.82
C ILE A 119 -4.34 1.68 -18.05
N MET A 120 -4.80 0.97 -17.02
CA MET A 120 -3.94 0.16 -16.15
C MET A 120 -3.60 -1.22 -16.74
N SER A 121 -4.45 -1.75 -17.62
CA SER A 121 -4.31 -3.12 -18.16
C SER A 121 -2.92 -3.48 -18.70
N PRO A 122 -2.15 -2.57 -19.34
CA PRO A 122 -0.81 -2.92 -19.83
C PRO A 122 0.21 -3.15 -18.71
N PHE A 123 -0.03 -2.60 -17.51
CA PHE A 123 0.92 -2.66 -16.39
C PHE A 123 0.59 -3.78 -15.41
N VAL A 124 -0.70 -4.14 -15.27
CA VAL A 124 -1.18 -5.17 -14.33
C VAL A 124 -0.35 -6.47 -14.36
N PRO A 125 0.03 -7.04 -15.53
CA PRO A 125 0.80 -8.27 -15.59
C PRO A 125 2.21 -8.21 -14.97
N TYR A 126 2.74 -7.01 -14.73
CA TYR A 126 4.09 -6.80 -14.23
C TYR A 126 4.15 -6.62 -12.72
N PHE A 127 3.01 -6.42 -12.04
CA PHE A 127 2.96 -6.33 -10.60
C PHE A 127 3.03 -7.71 -9.95
N ASP A 128 3.88 -7.83 -8.93
CA ASP A 128 3.86 -8.96 -8.01
C ASP A 128 2.75 -8.79 -6.99
N LEU A 129 1.54 -9.21 -7.35
CA LEU A 129 0.38 -9.08 -6.49
C LEU A 129 0.57 -9.72 -5.13
N GLU A 130 1.49 -10.67 -4.95
CA GLU A 130 1.78 -11.30 -3.66
C GLU A 130 2.53 -10.38 -2.67
N LYS A 131 3.13 -9.30 -3.16
CA LYS A 131 3.88 -8.34 -2.35
C LYS A 131 3.12 -7.04 -2.04
N ILE A 132 1.99 -6.81 -2.68
CA ILE A 132 1.15 -5.62 -2.43
C ILE A 132 0.35 -5.79 -1.14
N ASN A 133 0.17 -4.73 -0.35
CA ASN A 133 -0.65 -4.78 0.86
C ASN A 133 -2.12 -5.15 0.53
N LEU A 134 -2.72 -6.06 1.29
CA LEU A 134 -4.10 -6.50 1.07
C LEU A 134 -5.13 -5.38 1.20
N GLY A 135 -4.89 -4.39 2.07
CA GLY A 135 -5.74 -3.20 2.19
C GLY A 135 -5.76 -2.38 0.90
N ILE A 136 -4.61 -2.21 0.25
CA ILE A 136 -4.50 -1.52 -1.05
C ILE A 136 -5.22 -2.31 -2.14
N LEU A 137 -5.07 -3.63 -2.15
CA LEU A 137 -5.82 -4.48 -3.08
C LEU A 137 -7.32 -4.39 -2.89
N ALA A 138 -7.79 -4.41 -1.65
CA ALA A 138 -9.21 -4.35 -1.33
C ALA A 138 -9.85 -3.01 -1.71
N THR A 139 -9.14 -1.88 -1.53
CA THR A 139 -9.72 -0.54 -1.76
C THR A 139 -9.45 0.03 -3.14
N THR A 140 -8.48 -0.53 -3.87
CA THR A 140 -8.00 0.06 -5.13
C THR A 140 -8.14 -0.88 -6.31
N ILE A 141 -8.02 -2.17 -6.09
CA ILE A 141 -8.02 -3.16 -7.17
C ILE A 141 -9.38 -3.83 -7.28
N TYR A 142 -10.05 -4.10 -6.15
CA TYR A 142 -11.38 -4.70 -6.12
C TYR A 142 -12.45 -3.72 -6.60
N ASP A 143 -12.49 -2.50 -6.04
CA ASP A 143 -13.49 -1.48 -6.40
C ASP A 143 -13.47 -1.06 -7.88
N TYR A 144 -12.33 -1.26 -8.55
CA TYR A 144 -12.12 -0.91 -9.96
C TYR A 144 -11.95 -2.13 -10.88
N GLU A 145 -12.14 -3.36 -10.35
CA GLU A 145 -12.02 -4.62 -11.09
C GLU A 145 -10.73 -4.75 -11.93
N LEU A 146 -9.63 -4.18 -11.43
CA LEU A 146 -8.37 -4.08 -12.17
C LEU A 146 -7.66 -5.44 -12.30
N ILE A 147 -7.92 -6.34 -11.36
CA ILE A 147 -7.36 -7.70 -11.34
C ILE A 147 -8.51 -8.70 -11.30
N PRO A 148 -8.41 -9.82 -12.05
CA PRO A 148 -9.44 -10.85 -12.02
C PRO A 148 -9.71 -11.34 -10.60
N GLU A 149 -10.98 -11.39 -10.21
CA GLU A 149 -11.47 -11.79 -8.89
C GLU A 149 -10.84 -13.12 -8.41
N LYS A 150 -10.66 -14.09 -9.32
CA LYS A 150 -10.03 -15.38 -9.03
C LYS A 150 -8.61 -15.25 -8.44
N GLN A 151 -7.82 -14.27 -8.90
CA GLN A 151 -6.47 -14.05 -8.39
C GLN A 151 -6.49 -13.41 -6.99
N LEU A 152 -7.41 -12.48 -6.76
CA LEU A 152 -7.62 -11.86 -5.44
C LEU A 152 -8.10 -12.90 -4.43
N LEU A 153 -9.10 -13.70 -4.79
CA LEU A 153 -9.68 -14.71 -3.92
C LEU A 153 -8.64 -15.76 -3.51
N LYS A 154 -7.83 -16.24 -4.45
CA LYS A 154 -6.72 -17.16 -4.14
C LYS A 154 -5.80 -16.57 -3.08
N ARG A 155 -5.40 -15.30 -3.23
CA ARG A 155 -4.52 -14.63 -2.28
C ARG A 155 -5.16 -14.42 -0.91
N PHE A 156 -6.44 -14.05 -0.86
CA PHE A 156 -7.16 -13.93 0.41
C PHE A 156 -7.21 -15.27 1.16
N VAL A 157 -7.50 -16.36 0.46
CA VAL A 157 -7.53 -17.72 1.01
C VAL A 157 -6.15 -18.13 1.52
N ASP A 158 -5.10 -17.96 0.69
CA ASP A 158 -3.74 -18.34 1.05
C ASP A 158 -3.23 -17.56 2.28
N ASN A 159 -3.52 -16.25 2.35
CA ASN A 159 -3.14 -15.44 3.50
C ASN A 159 -3.90 -15.85 4.77
N HIS A 160 -5.20 -16.12 4.67
CA HIS A 160 -6.02 -16.57 5.80
C HIS A 160 -5.55 -17.94 6.34
N LEU A 161 -5.25 -18.88 5.44
CA LEU A 161 -4.70 -20.20 5.81
C LEU A 161 -3.34 -20.09 6.50
N ASN A 162 -2.47 -19.17 6.04
CA ASN A 162 -1.17 -18.94 6.66
C ASN A 162 -1.29 -18.30 8.05
N GLU A 163 -2.22 -17.35 8.24
CA GLU A 163 -2.49 -16.78 9.57
C GLU A 163 -3.07 -17.81 10.54
N MET A 164 -3.97 -18.69 10.07
CA MET A 164 -4.47 -19.80 10.89
C MET A 164 -3.38 -20.78 11.31
N LYS A 165 -2.41 -21.07 10.43
CA LYS A 165 -1.23 -21.91 10.76
C LYS A 165 -0.29 -21.26 11.76
N LYS A 166 -0.13 -19.93 11.73
CA LYS A 166 0.69 -19.18 12.71
C LYS A 166 0.02 -19.14 14.09
N GLN A 167 -1.30 -19.05 14.14
CA GLN A 167 -2.06 -19.02 15.40
C GLN A 167 -2.20 -20.41 16.03
N ASN A 168 -2.17 -21.47 15.20
CA ASN A 168 -2.16 -22.87 15.64
C ASN A 168 -0.92 -23.60 15.11
N PRO A 169 0.29 -23.34 15.66
CA PRO A 169 1.45 -24.16 15.32
C PRO A 169 1.15 -25.63 15.67
N PRO A 170 1.54 -26.59 14.82
CA PRO A 170 1.33 -28.00 15.14
C PRO A 170 1.98 -28.30 16.49
N LEU A 171 1.21 -28.92 17.39
CA LEU A 171 1.70 -29.39 18.69
C LEU A 171 2.95 -30.24 18.44
N SER A 172 4.12 -29.71 18.78
CA SER A 172 5.35 -30.48 18.81
C SER A 172 5.20 -31.50 19.94
N TYR A 173 4.83 -32.73 19.62
CA TYR A 173 4.94 -33.83 20.56
C TYR A 173 6.41 -33.94 20.97
N PRO A 174 6.75 -33.88 22.27
CA PRO A 174 8.11 -34.16 22.69
C PRO A 174 8.43 -35.62 22.33
N GLN A 175 9.22 -35.82 21.28
CA GLN A 175 9.94 -37.06 21.03
C GLN A 175 10.95 -37.23 22.17
N ASN A 176 10.62 -38.11 23.11
CA ASN A 176 11.45 -38.79 24.11
C ASN A 176 10.85 -38.69 25.51
N MET A 177 9.88 -39.55 25.80
CA MET A 177 9.82 -40.18 27.11
C MET A 177 9.82 -41.71 26.90
N PRO A 178 10.81 -42.45 27.42
CA PRO A 178 10.72 -43.90 27.47
C PRO A 178 9.59 -44.28 28.43
N MET A 179 8.55 -44.96 27.92
CA MET A 179 7.55 -45.61 28.76
C MET A 179 8.22 -46.74 29.56
N GLN A 180 8.50 -46.49 30.83
CA GLN A 180 8.61 -47.58 31.80
C GLN A 180 7.19 -47.96 32.23
N LEU A 181 6.70 -49.08 31.72
CA LEU A 181 5.52 -49.76 32.24
C LEU A 181 5.86 -50.32 33.63
N GLN A 182 5.43 -49.62 34.69
CA GLN A 182 5.32 -50.24 36.01
C GLN A 182 3.93 -50.88 36.15
N PRO A 183 3.83 -52.14 36.62
CA PRO A 183 2.54 -52.78 36.84
C PRO A 183 1.79 -52.12 38.00
N LEU A 184 0.52 -51.77 37.75
CA LEU A 184 -0.43 -51.24 38.71
C LEU A 184 -0.64 -52.24 39.87
N GLN A 185 -0.15 -51.93 41.07
CA GLN A 185 -0.67 -52.55 42.29
C GLN A 185 -1.85 -51.72 42.81
N THR A 186 -3.01 -52.34 42.82
CA THR A 186 -4.28 -51.78 43.27
C THR A 186 -4.26 -51.61 44.78
N GLN A 187 -4.31 -50.37 45.29
CA GLN A 187 -4.78 -50.09 46.63
C GLN A 187 -5.98 -49.14 46.54
N PHE A 188 -7.16 -49.69 46.82
CA PHE A 188 -8.37 -48.95 47.07
C PHE A 188 -8.20 -48.11 48.35
N HIS A 189 -8.24 -46.79 48.23
CA HIS A 189 -8.67 -45.91 49.30
C HIS A 189 -9.71 -44.92 48.74
N GLN A 190 -10.88 -44.93 49.36
CA GLN A 190 -11.99 -44.03 49.08
C GLN A 190 -11.57 -42.59 49.40
N GLN A 191 -11.61 -41.69 48.42
CA GLN A 191 -11.87 -40.27 48.66
C GLN A 191 -12.75 -39.71 47.53
N GLN A 192 -13.68 -38.86 47.95
CA GLN A 192 -14.80 -38.26 47.21
C GLN A 192 -14.36 -37.40 46.01
N PRO A 193 -15.26 -37.16 45.02
CA PRO A 193 -14.94 -36.28 43.90
C PRO A 193 -15.05 -34.80 44.32
N PRO A 194 -14.08 -33.92 44.00
CA PRO A 194 -14.35 -32.50 43.95
C PRO A 194 -15.11 -32.19 42.65
N GLN A 195 -16.39 -31.87 42.80
CA GLN A 195 -17.12 -31.06 41.82
C GLN A 195 -16.44 -29.68 41.77
N GLN A 196 -15.64 -29.39 40.74
CA GLN A 196 -15.33 -28.02 40.28
C GLN A 196 -14.37 -28.06 39.07
N MET A 197 -14.90 -28.34 37.88
CA MET A 197 -14.17 -27.98 36.64
C MET A 197 -15.09 -27.75 35.43
N THR A 198 -16.26 -27.16 35.67
CA THR A 198 -17.20 -26.81 34.58
C THR A 198 -17.72 -25.37 34.64
N GLN A 199 -17.02 -24.46 35.35
CA GLN A 199 -17.40 -23.04 35.41
C GLN A 199 -16.30 -22.04 34.97
N GLN A 200 -15.17 -22.48 34.42
CA GLN A 200 -14.13 -21.56 33.92
C GLN A 200 -14.08 -21.37 32.40
N MET A 201 -14.93 -22.04 31.61
CA MET A 201 -14.99 -21.85 30.14
C MET A 201 -16.19 -21.04 29.63
N GLN A 202 -16.95 -20.35 30.50
CA GLN A 202 -18.11 -19.55 30.05
C GLN A 202 -18.07 -18.05 30.39
N THR A 203 -17.01 -17.54 31.02
CA THR A 203 -16.91 -16.10 31.36
C THR A 203 -15.86 -15.32 30.56
N GLN A 204 -15.13 -15.93 29.62
CA GLN A 204 -14.10 -15.21 28.83
C GLN A 204 -14.59 -14.55 27.53
N PHE A 205 -15.86 -14.69 27.14
CA PHE A 205 -16.33 -14.19 25.83
C PHE A 205 -17.11 -12.86 25.82
N HIS A 206 -17.13 -12.07 26.90
CA HIS A 206 -17.93 -10.84 26.94
C HIS A 206 -17.24 -9.57 27.47
N GLN A 207 -15.90 -9.48 27.42
CA GLN A 207 -15.25 -8.18 27.64
C GLN A 207 -14.51 -7.71 26.39
N PRO A 208 -14.89 -6.58 25.78
CA PRO A 208 -14.04 -5.90 24.82
C PRO A 208 -12.68 -5.65 25.49
N SER A 209 -11.58 -5.95 24.80
CA SER A 209 -10.26 -5.71 25.36
C SER A 209 -10.14 -4.24 25.78
N LYS A 210 -9.46 -3.97 26.90
CA LYS A 210 -9.22 -2.59 27.38
C LYS A 210 -8.64 -1.69 26.29
N LEU A 211 -7.89 -2.27 25.35
CA LEU A 211 -7.34 -1.59 24.19
C LEU A 211 -8.43 -1.12 23.21
N MET A 212 -9.45 -1.95 22.96
CA MET A 212 -10.58 -1.61 22.09
C MET A 212 -11.48 -0.53 22.73
N GLN A 213 -11.73 -0.59 24.05
CA GLN A 213 -12.44 0.49 24.75
C GLN A 213 -11.66 1.81 24.69
N GLN A 214 -10.33 1.76 24.84
CA GLN A 214 -9.49 2.95 24.76
C GLN A 214 -9.49 3.57 23.36
N GLN A 215 -9.43 2.76 22.30
CA GLN A 215 -9.55 3.26 20.92
C GLN A 215 -10.91 3.89 20.64
N LEU A 216 -12.00 3.28 21.11
CA LEU A 216 -13.34 3.81 20.90
C LEU A 216 -13.53 5.16 21.62
N GLN A 217 -13.01 5.30 22.83
CA GLN A 217 -13.06 6.55 23.58
C GLN A 217 -12.23 7.66 22.91
N GLN A 218 -11.07 7.31 22.33
CA GLN A 218 -10.23 8.26 21.60
C GLN A 218 -10.87 8.70 20.27
N GLN A 219 -11.65 7.82 19.62
CA GLN A 219 -12.41 8.15 18.42
C GLN A 219 -13.58 9.09 18.73
N GLN A 220 -14.30 8.87 19.84
CA GLN A 220 -15.39 9.76 20.27
C GLN A 220 -14.88 11.16 20.64
N GLN A 221 -13.72 11.27 21.30
CA GLN A 221 -13.12 12.58 21.62
C GLN A 221 -12.73 13.37 20.36
N ARG A 222 -12.19 12.71 19.33
CA ARG A 222 -11.88 13.36 18.05
C ARG A 222 -13.13 13.87 17.34
N HIS A 223 -14.21 13.09 17.35
CA HIS A 223 -15.49 13.54 16.77
C HIS A 223 -16.06 14.77 17.50
N HIS A 224 -15.94 14.81 18.84
CA HIS A 224 -16.43 15.93 19.63
C HIS A 224 -15.61 17.22 19.40
N GLN A 225 -14.29 17.11 19.26
CA GLN A 225 -13.44 18.26 18.89
C GLN A 225 -13.78 18.80 17.50
N MET A 226 -14.05 17.92 16.53
CA MET A 226 -14.43 18.34 15.18
C MET A 226 -15.76 19.09 15.17
N GLN A 227 -16.74 18.66 15.98
CA GLN A 227 -18.03 19.36 16.10
C GLN A 227 -17.90 20.75 16.74
N GLN A 228 -16.99 20.95 17.70
CA GLN A 228 -16.81 22.27 18.32
C GLN A 228 -16.11 23.28 17.39
N GLN A 229 -15.33 22.83 16.41
CA GLN A 229 -14.71 23.72 15.41
C GLN A 229 -15.66 24.12 14.27
N LEU A 230 -16.82 23.47 14.14
CA LEU A 230 -17.81 23.73 13.09
C LEU A 230 -18.98 24.62 13.52
N GLN A 231 -18.96 25.20 14.73
CA GLN A 231 -19.94 26.23 15.10
C GLN A 231 -19.60 27.58 14.46
N PRO A 232 -20.50 28.17 13.65
CA PRO A 232 -20.28 29.52 13.10
C PRO A 232 -20.38 30.58 14.20
N GLN A 233 -19.33 31.38 14.36
CA GLN A 233 -19.37 32.62 15.15
C GLN A 233 -20.29 33.63 14.45
N PHE A 234 -21.56 33.66 14.83
CA PHE A 234 -22.41 34.83 14.57
C PHE A 234 -22.08 35.93 15.59
N HIS A 235 -21.06 36.74 15.30
CA HIS A 235 -20.84 38.00 15.98
C HIS A 235 -21.57 39.14 15.25
N GLN A 236 -22.61 39.60 15.92
CA GLN A 236 -23.25 40.92 15.95
C GLN A 236 -22.72 42.00 14.98
N GLN A 237 -23.57 42.42 14.03
CA GLN A 237 -23.46 43.71 13.35
C GLN A 237 -24.07 44.83 14.23
N PRO A 238 -23.46 46.03 14.33
CA PRO A 238 -24.07 47.18 14.99
C PRO A 238 -25.10 47.88 14.08
N PRO A 239 -26.12 48.56 14.66
CA PRO A 239 -27.20 49.18 13.90
C PRO A 239 -26.76 50.48 13.21
N HIS A 240 -26.90 50.53 11.89
CA HIS A 240 -26.83 51.77 11.13
C HIS A 240 -28.05 52.65 11.42
N LYS A 241 -27.80 53.83 11.98
CA LYS A 241 -28.76 54.94 12.03
C LYS A 241 -29.13 55.37 10.61
N GLN A 242 -30.42 55.27 10.29
CA GLN A 242 -31.05 56.08 9.25
C GLN A 242 -31.08 57.54 9.71
N MET A 243 -30.55 58.45 8.90
CA MET A 243 -31.04 59.83 8.83
C MET A 243 -31.21 60.19 7.35
N LEU A 244 -32.48 60.24 6.96
CA LEU A 244 -33.01 60.95 5.81
C LEU A 244 -33.51 62.30 6.33
N GLN A 245 -32.85 63.38 5.93
CA GLN A 245 -33.39 64.70 5.55
C GLN A 245 -32.23 65.70 5.41
#